data_AF-A0A1Q9HIJ3-F1
#
_entry.id   AF-A0A1Q9HIJ3-F1
#
_cell.length_a   1.000
_cell.length_b   1.000
_cell.length_c   1.000
_cell.angle_alpha   90.00
_cell.angle_beta   90.00
_cell.angle_gamma   90.00
#
_symmetry.space_group_name_H-M   'P 1'
#
loop_
_entity.id
_entity.type
_entity.pdbx_description
1 polymer ?
#
loop_
_entity_poly.entity_id
_entity_poly.type
_entity_poly.pdbx_seq_one_letter_code
_entity_poly.pdbx_strand_id
1 'polypeptide(L)'
;MMLNSSRLGNLVLGVVVAILLSACAPDPQDDIPLFESYLKENINKKSNDPYISSYVRPEDEMYEYLSKLQRGQGFRSILEPLIERGNIEAMVWMGRGKVNQLEVRGEVIALLGKAMKAGDPLAALALSSGGEECWWFGKGSLTSLVANDLGVEVPSNIETCSEENWNKAQQGIKKLADKGDLSAQYYLLKRVRIDNPEETRESRDKYIKEIVRLAEGYYYKPMMDYVDSIFERKRKGKNIQITGKTPELERLGVDLMTIAANHNYIPAINFLIEYKHQSIHIDDPLFEQGMMLGSPRAVTGKIVLFTRNGAKHLSNREIYYYGRVYESISGDNRHLITKYKEGSLSEEERQKIDAEVAKVTEQITPMVYIDRFTDRTNWVDR
;
A
#
# COMPACT_ATOMS: atom_id res chain seq x y z
N MET A 1 82.15 -0.58 -11.31
CA MET A 1 80.87 -0.35 -12.00
C MET A 1 79.74 -0.55 -10.97
N MET A 2 79.72 0.14 -9.83
CA MET A 2 79.21 1.50 -9.57
C MET A 2 77.92 1.89 -10.32
N LEU A 3 76.84 1.94 -9.53
CA LEU A 3 75.71 2.89 -9.51
C LEU A 3 74.87 3.06 -10.80
N ASN A 4 73.58 2.71 -10.76
CA ASN A 4 72.57 3.68 -10.30
C ASN A 4 71.15 3.06 -10.21
N SER A 5 70.75 2.81 -8.97
CA SER A 5 69.37 2.82 -8.50
C SER A 5 68.83 4.25 -8.52
N SER A 6 68.01 4.61 -9.51
CA SER A 6 67.06 5.73 -9.42
C SER A 6 66.23 5.84 -10.71
N ARG A 7 65.07 5.16 -10.72
CA ARG A 7 63.86 5.58 -11.46
C ARG A 7 62.64 4.73 -11.07
N LEU A 8 62.63 4.20 -9.85
CA LEU A 8 61.46 3.56 -9.23
C LEU A 8 60.76 4.46 -8.18
N GLY A 9 61.16 5.73 -8.10
CA GLY A 9 60.51 6.75 -7.27
C GLY A 9 60.22 7.94 -8.14
N ASN A 10 59.00 7.99 -8.69
CA ASN A 10 58.24 9.18 -9.13
C ASN A 10 57.02 8.87 -10.01
N LEU A 11 56.56 7.62 -10.08
CA LEU A 11 55.23 7.29 -10.62
C LEU A 11 54.33 6.62 -9.58
N VAL A 12 54.53 6.96 -8.30
CA VAL A 12 53.67 6.55 -7.17
C VAL A 12 53.12 7.78 -6.42
N LEU A 13 53.34 8.99 -6.95
CA LEU A 13 52.93 10.24 -6.32
C LEU A 13 52.01 11.10 -7.20
N GLY A 14 51.08 10.43 -7.90
CA GLY A 14 50.08 11.09 -8.76
C GLY A 14 48.75 10.34 -8.90
N VAL A 15 48.49 9.34 -8.06
CA VAL A 15 47.19 8.62 -7.99
C VAL A 15 46.76 8.45 -6.52
N VAL A 16 47.03 9.46 -5.70
CA VAL A 16 46.40 9.60 -4.38
C VAL A 16 45.83 11.01 -4.34
N VAL A 17 44.63 11.13 -4.90
CA VAL A 17 43.43 11.87 -4.44
C VAL A 17 42.47 11.87 -5.65
N ALA A 18 42.03 10.69 -6.04
CA ALA A 18 40.67 10.54 -6.57
C ALA A 18 39.93 9.78 -5.47
N ILE A 19 39.74 10.47 -4.34
CA ILE A 19 38.79 10.03 -3.34
C ILE A 19 37.46 9.95 -4.08
N LEU A 20 37.01 8.71 -4.23
CA LEU A 20 35.63 8.30 -4.38
C LEU A 20 34.67 9.35 -3.79
N LEU A 21 34.27 10.33 -4.60
CA LEU A 21 32.99 11.00 -4.43
C LEU A 21 31.95 10.06 -5.04
N SER A 22 31.83 8.85 -4.50
CA SER A 22 30.50 8.26 -4.42
C SER A 22 29.74 9.24 -3.56
N ALA A 23 28.92 10.09 -4.16
CA ALA A 23 28.00 10.92 -3.41
C ALA A 23 27.21 9.96 -2.52
N CYS A 24 27.54 9.92 -1.23
CA CYS A 24 26.72 9.21 -0.26
C CYS A 24 25.33 9.80 -0.41
N ALA A 25 24.31 8.94 -0.52
CA ALA A 25 22.93 9.40 -0.55
C ALA A 25 22.70 10.39 0.60
N PRO A 26 21.95 11.49 0.40
CA PRO A 26 21.79 12.50 1.43
C PRO A 26 21.26 11.88 2.74
N ASP A 27 21.74 12.37 3.89
CA ASP A 27 21.32 11.86 5.19
C ASP A 27 19.83 12.15 5.40
N PRO A 28 18.99 11.15 5.70
CA PRO A 28 17.58 11.37 6.02
C PRO A 28 17.35 12.30 7.22
N GLN A 29 18.32 12.47 8.13
CA GLN A 29 18.20 13.42 9.24
C GLN A 29 18.04 14.88 8.77
N ASP A 30 18.66 15.21 7.64
CA ASP A 30 18.56 16.55 7.05
C ASP A 30 17.14 16.86 6.53
N ASP A 31 16.24 15.88 6.48
CA ASP A 31 14.84 16.08 6.07
C ASP A 31 13.95 16.56 7.21
N ILE A 32 14.37 16.42 8.47
CA ILE A 32 13.57 16.79 9.64
C ILE A 32 13.07 18.25 9.55
N PRO A 33 13.92 19.25 9.24
CA PRO A 33 13.49 20.64 9.13
C PRO A 33 12.42 20.87 8.05
N LEU A 34 12.39 20.03 7.00
CA LEU A 34 11.43 20.16 5.90
C LEU A 34 10.00 19.77 6.31
N PHE A 35 9.85 19.00 7.40
CA PHE A 35 8.55 18.60 7.93
C PHE A 35 8.05 19.51 9.08
N GLU A 36 8.88 20.38 9.65
CA GLU A 36 8.57 21.10 10.90
C GLU A 36 7.26 21.91 10.85
N SER A 37 7.04 22.70 9.78
CA SER A 37 5.80 23.50 9.66
C SER A 37 4.58 22.59 9.56
N TYR A 38 4.67 21.56 8.72
CA TYR A 38 3.61 20.59 8.53
C TYR A 38 3.25 19.87 9.83
N LEU A 39 4.25 19.44 10.61
CA LEU A 39 4.04 18.82 11.91
C LEU A 39 3.35 19.77 12.88
N LYS A 40 3.89 20.99 13.04
CA LYS A 40 3.35 22.00 13.96
C LYS A 40 1.89 22.32 13.68
N GLU A 41 1.52 22.41 12.40
CA GLU A 41 0.18 22.77 11.98
C GLU A 41 -0.83 21.63 12.10
N ASN A 42 -0.40 20.37 11.96
CA ASN A 42 -1.32 19.24 11.76
C ASN A 42 -1.34 18.20 12.87
N ILE A 43 -0.34 18.14 13.77
CA ILE A 43 -0.21 17.07 14.79
C ILE A 43 -1.44 16.93 15.70
N ASN A 44 -2.14 18.04 15.97
CA ASN A 44 -3.32 18.06 16.83
C ASN A 44 -4.66 18.10 16.07
N LYS A 45 -4.64 18.16 14.72
CA LYS A 45 -5.87 18.16 13.91
C LYS A 45 -6.38 16.73 13.78
N LYS A 46 -7.70 16.58 13.86
CA LYS A 46 -8.40 15.31 13.65
C LYS A 46 -9.57 15.53 12.71
N SER A 47 -9.78 14.61 11.78
CA SER A 47 -10.92 14.64 10.87
C SER A 47 -12.10 13.86 11.45
N ASN A 48 -13.29 14.45 11.37
CA ASN A 48 -14.54 13.74 11.60
C ASN A 48 -15.08 13.05 10.33
N ASP A 49 -14.51 13.35 9.15
CA ASP A 49 -14.84 12.66 7.90
C ASP A 49 -14.03 11.35 7.83
N PRO A 50 -14.68 10.17 7.91
CA PRO A 50 -13.99 8.87 7.84
C PRO A 50 -13.39 8.61 6.45
N TYR A 51 -13.84 9.33 5.42
CA TYR A 51 -13.42 9.15 4.03
C TYR A 51 -12.40 10.21 3.58
N ILE A 52 -11.90 11.06 4.48
CA ILE A 52 -11.01 12.18 4.10
C ILE A 52 -9.74 11.74 3.37
N SER A 53 -9.20 10.56 3.73
CA SER A 53 -8.03 9.95 3.10
C SER A 53 -8.39 8.80 2.14
N SER A 54 -9.67 8.66 1.79
CA SER A 54 -10.17 7.58 0.96
C SER A 54 -10.03 7.92 -0.53
N TYR A 55 -9.59 6.96 -1.34
CA TYR A 55 -9.52 7.07 -2.79
C TYR A 55 -10.91 7.19 -3.43
N VAL A 56 -11.89 6.50 -2.85
CA VAL A 56 -13.29 6.49 -3.27
C VAL A 56 -14.21 6.67 -2.06
N ARG A 57 -15.37 7.28 -2.27
CA ARG A 57 -16.43 7.51 -1.27
C ARG A 57 -17.66 6.65 -1.56
N PRO A 58 -18.57 6.43 -0.60
CA PRO A 58 -19.75 5.58 -0.78
C PRO A 58 -20.60 5.84 -2.01
N GLU A 59 -20.63 7.09 -2.49
CA GLU A 59 -21.33 7.52 -3.70
C GLU A 59 -20.64 7.11 -5.01
N ASP A 60 -19.35 6.74 -4.97
CA ASP A 60 -18.59 6.34 -6.15
C ASP A 60 -18.90 4.90 -6.56
N GLU A 61 -19.07 4.66 -7.85
CA GLU A 61 -19.44 3.34 -8.39
C GLU A 61 -18.45 2.21 -8.01
N MET A 62 -17.18 2.55 -7.78
CA MET A 62 -16.12 1.59 -7.44
C MET A 62 -16.01 1.30 -5.94
N TYR A 63 -16.72 2.05 -5.08
CA TYR A 63 -16.55 1.96 -3.63
C TYR A 63 -16.86 0.58 -3.05
N GLU A 64 -17.97 -0.03 -3.46
CA GLU A 64 -18.35 -1.34 -2.95
C GLU A 64 -17.27 -2.39 -3.28
N TYR A 65 -16.81 -2.42 -4.53
CA TYR A 65 -15.79 -3.35 -4.97
C TYR A 65 -14.46 -3.13 -4.24
N LEU A 66 -13.95 -1.90 -4.23
CA LEU A 66 -12.63 -1.61 -3.66
C LEU A 66 -12.61 -1.78 -2.14
N SER A 67 -13.68 -1.38 -1.45
CA SER A 67 -13.78 -1.61 0.00
C SER A 67 -13.79 -3.10 0.32
N LYS A 68 -14.52 -3.93 -0.43
CA LYS A 68 -14.53 -5.38 -0.24
C LYS A 68 -13.20 -6.02 -0.61
N LEU A 69 -12.58 -5.60 -1.72
CA LEU A 69 -11.25 -6.06 -2.14
C LEU A 69 -10.21 -5.81 -1.05
N GLN A 70 -10.17 -4.60 -0.51
CA GLN A 70 -9.28 -4.24 0.59
C GLN A 70 -9.47 -5.12 1.82
N ARG A 71 -10.69 -5.56 2.10
CA ARG A 71 -11.01 -6.44 3.23
C ARG A 71 -10.82 -7.93 2.92
N GLY A 72 -10.35 -8.29 1.73
CA GLY A 72 -10.15 -9.68 1.31
C GLY A 72 -11.41 -10.35 0.72
N GLN A 73 -12.49 -9.59 0.53
CA GLN A 73 -13.79 -10.05 0.01
C GLN A 73 -14.10 -9.54 -1.41
N GLY A 74 -13.11 -9.11 -2.18
CA GLY A 74 -13.29 -8.48 -3.50
C GLY A 74 -13.82 -9.43 -4.56
N PHE A 75 -15.10 -9.79 -4.49
CA PHE A 75 -15.76 -10.63 -5.47
C PHE A 75 -15.86 -9.90 -6.80
N ARG A 76 -15.38 -10.55 -7.85
CA ARG A 76 -15.32 -9.96 -9.19
C ARG A 76 -16.70 -9.79 -9.82
N SER A 77 -17.72 -10.52 -9.35
CA SER A 77 -19.12 -10.36 -9.78
C SER A 77 -19.67 -8.96 -9.54
N ILE A 78 -19.09 -8.18 -8.62
CA ILE A 78 -19.46 -6.78 -8.38
C ILE A 78 -19.07 -5.89 -9.57
N LEU A 79 -18.00 -6.24 -10.29
CA LEU A 79 -17.52 -5.48 -11.45
C LEU A 79 -18.30 -5.77 -12.73
N GLU A 80 -18.91 -6.95 -12.86
CA GLU A 80 -19.63 -7.36 -14.07
C GLU A 80 -20.73 -6.37 -14.49
N PRO A 81 -21.70 -5.98 -13.63
CA PRO A 81 -22.73 -5.03 -14.00
C PRO A 81 -22.17 -3.62 -14.28
N LEU A 82 -21.03 -3.25 -13.69
CA LEU A 82 -20.33 -1.99 -14.00
C LEU A 82 -19.73 -2.03 -15.40
N ILE A 83 -19.10 -3.13 -15.77
CA ILE A 83 -18.51 -3.36 -17.10
C ILE A 83 -19.59 -3.36 -18.19
N GLU A 84 -20.73 -4.00 -17.94
CA GLU A 84 -21.88 -4.01 -18.85
C GLU A 84 -22.41 -2.59 -19.12
N ARG A 85 -22.42 -1.73 -18.09
CA ARG A 85 -22.75 -0.30 -18.24
C ARG A 85 -21.63 0.53 -18.85
N GLY A 86 -20.49 -0.07 -19.18
CA GLY A 86 -19.38 0.60 -19.83
C GLY A 86 -18.41 1.30 -18.87
N ASN A 87 -18.44 1.01 -17.57
CA ASN A 87 -17.49 1.59 -16.61
C ASN A 87 -16.06 1.11 -16.94
N ILE A 88 -15.22 2.05 -17.36
CA ILE A 88 -13.85 1.79 -17.83
C ILE A 88 -12.92 1.40 -16.68
N GLU A 89 -13.11 1.95 -15.48
CA GLU A 89 -12.27 1.60 -14.34
C GLU A 89 -12.51 0.17 -13.88
N ALA A 90 -13.77 -0.27 -13.86
CA ALA A 90 -14.16 -1.64 -13.57
C ALA A 90 -13.51 -2.63 -14.56
N MET A 91 -13.39 -2.26 -15.84
CA MET A 91 -12.66 -3.04 -16.85
C MET A 91 -11.18 -3.21 -16.46
N VAL A 92 -10.54 -2.14 -16.00
CA VAL A 92 -9.13 -2.16 -15.56
C VAL A 92 -8.96 -3.03 -14.32
N TRP A 93 -9.79 -2.86 -13.29
CA TRP A 93 -9.73 -3.65 -12.07
C TRP A 93 -9.98 -5.15 -12.33
N MET A 94 -10.96 -5.47 -13.17
CA MET A 94 -11.23 -6.86 -13.59
C MET A 94 -10.02 -7.44 -14.33
N GLY A 95 -9.46 -6.69 -15.28
CA GLY A 95 -8.33 -7.13 -16.09
C GLY A 95 -7.09 -7.41 -15.25
N ARG A 96 -6.68 -6.46 -14.40
CA ARG A 96 -5.53 -6.61 -13.48
C ARG A 96 -5.77 -7.71 -12.45
N GLY A 97 -7.01 -7.84 -11.96
CA GLY A 97 -7.38 -8.85 -10.99
C GLY A 97 -7.33 -10.29 -11.53
N LYS A 98 -7.53 -10.49 -12.83
CA LYS A 98 -7.55 -11.80 -13.51
C LYS A 98 -6.28 -12.09 -14.32
N VAL A 99 -5.25 -11.24 -14.26
CA VAL A 99 -4.01 -11.36 -15.07
C VAL A 99 -3.32 -12.72 -14.99
N ASN A 100 -3.43 -13.41 -13.84
CA ASN A 100 -2.82 -14.71 -13.60
C ASN A 100 -3.73 -15.90 -13.92
N GLN A 101 -4.95 -15.66 -14.43
CA GLN A 101 -5.88 -16.72 -14.83
C GLN A 101 -5.72 -16.99 -16.32
N LEU A 102 -5.24 -18.18 -16.66
CA LEU A 102 -4.87 -18.52 -18.03
C LEU A 102 -6.09 -18.65 -18.94
N GLU A 103 -7.18 -19.19 -18.40
CA GLU A 103 -8.39 -19.58 -19.12
C GLU A 103 -9.15 -18.37 -19.67
N VAL A 104 -9.07 -17.24 -18.98
CA VAL A 104 -9.78 -15.97 -19.31
C VAL A 104 -8.83 -14.91 -19.83
N ARG A 105 -7.60 -15.29 -20.19
CA ARG A 105 -6.55 -14.33 -20.55
C ARG A 105 -6.88 -13.52 -21.79
N GLY A 106 -7.47 -14.14 -22.81
CA GLY A 106 -7.92 -13.43 -24.01
C GLY A 106 -8.96 -12.36 -23.69
N GLU A 107 -9.93 -12.69 -22.82
CA GLU A 107 -10.95 -11.76 -22.33
C GLU A 107 -10.34 -10.59 -21.55
N VAL A 108 -9.38 -10.89 -20.67
CA VAL A 108 -8.67 -9.88 -19.88
C VAL A 108 -7.92 -8.89 -20.77
N ILE A 109 -7.18 -9.37 -21.77
CA ILE A 109 -6.45 -8.52 -22.71
C ILE A 109 -7.43 -7.69 -23.55
N ALA A 110 -8.54 -8.28 -24.01
CA ALA A 110 -9.58 -7.57 -24.73
C ALA A 110 -10.22 -6.45 -23.89
N LEU A 111 -10.47 -6.74 -22.61
CA LEU A 111 -11.06 -5.80 -21.65
C LEU A 111 -10.13 -4.60 -21.39
N LEU A 112 -8.84 -4.86 -21.14
CA LEU A 112 -7.82 -3.81 -21.01
C LEU A 112 -7.65 -3.04 -22.33
N GLY A 113 -7.68 -3.72 -23.48
CA GLY A 113 -7.60 -3.06 -24.78
C GLY A 113 -8.78 -2.12 -25.03
N LYS A 114 -10.00 -2.50 -24.61
CA LYS A 114 -11.19 -1.64 -24.67
C LYS A 114 -11.03 -0.40 -23.78
N ALA A 115 -10.59 -0.59 -22.54
CA ALA A 115 -10.32 0.52 -21.62
C ALA A 115 -9.23 1.47 -22.15
N MET A 116 -8.14 0.92 -22.68
CA MET A 116 -7.06 1.70 -23.29
C MET A 116 -7.55 2.50 -24.49
N LYS A 117 -8.36 1.90 -25.38
CA LYS A 117 -8.97 2.59 -26.53
C LYS A 117 -9.93 3.70 -26.10
N ALA A 118 -10.58 3.56 -24.96
CA ALA A 118 -11.39 4.61 -24.33
C ALA A 118 -10.54 5.72 -23.67
N GLY A 119 -9.21 5.63 -23.75
CA GLY A 119 -8.28 6.65 -23.25
C GLY A 119 -7.79 6.40 -21.83
N ASP A 120 -8.02 5.21 -21.26
CA ASP A 120 -7.58 4.91 -19.91
C ASP A 120 -6.06 4.66 -19.83
N PRO A 121 -5.31 5.47 -19.08
CA PRO A 121 -3.86 5.35 -19.03
C PRO A 121 -3.35 4.14 -18.27
N LEU A 122 -4.13 3.58 -17.35
CA LEU A 122 -3.71 2.42 -16.56
C LEU A 122 -4.01 1.12 -17.27
N ALA A 123 -5.03 1.09 -18.11
CA ALA A 123 -5.18 0.04 -19.11
C ALA A 123 -3.99 0.02 -20.07
N ALA A 124 -3.55 1.19 -20.55
CA ALA A 124 -2.34 1.30 -21.37
C ALA A 124 -1.09 0.83 -20.60
N LEU A 125 -0.96 1.22 -19.32
CA LEU A 125 0.15 0.78 -18.48
C LEU A 125 0.17 -0.75 -18.31
N ALA A 126 -0.97 -1.36 -18.05
CA ALA A 126 -1.09 -2.82 -17.90
C ALA A 126 -0.75 -3.58 -19.20
N LEU A 127 -0.98 -2.98 -20.37
CA LEU A 127 -0.62 -3.56 -21.67
C LEU A 127 0.80 -3.15 -22.15
N SER A 128 1.55 -2.39 -21.36
CA SER A 128 2.86 -1.85 -21.73
C SER A 128 4.03 -2.70 -21.26
N SER A 129 5.24 -2.42 -21.79
CA SER A 129 6.50 -3.03 -21.35
C SER A 129 6.84 -2.74 -19.88
N GLY A 130 6.35 -1.63 -19.32
CA GLY A 130 6.61 -1.21 -17.94
C GLY A 130 5.48 -1.53 -16.96
N GLY A 131 4.43 -2.25 -17.36
CA GLY A 131 3.36 -2.70 -16.48
C GLY A 131 3.71 -3.99 -15.72
N GLU A 132 3.19 -4.14 -14.50
CA GLU A 132 3.32 -5.38 -13.71
C GLU A 132 2.78 -6.59 -14.50
N GLU A 133 1.72 -6.37 -15.26
CA GLU A 133 1.04 -7.39 -16.03
C GLU A 133 1.88 -7.93 -17.20
N CYS A 134 2.95 -7.23 -17.62
CA CYS A 134 3.82 -7.71 -18.68
C CYS A 134 4.51 -9.04 -18.33
N TRP A 135 4.80 -9.28 -17.04
CA TRP A 135 5.30 -10.57 -16.56
C TRP A 135 4.38 -11.74 -16.92
N TRP A 136 3.08 -11.48 -17.04
CA TRP A 136 2.07 -12.46 -17.41
C TRP A 136 1.79 -12.42 -18.90
N PHE A 137 1.73 -11.22 -19.51
CA PHE A 137 1.27 -11.04 -20.88
C PHE A 137 2.35 -11.18 -21.96
N GLY A 138 3.62 -11.11 -21.61
CA GLY A 138 4.71 -11.08 -22.59
C GLY A 138 4.83 -12.39 -23.35
N LYS A 139 5.00 -12.34 -24.68
CA LYS A 139 5.05 -13.54 -25.56
C LYS A 139 6.04 -14.61 -25.11
N GLY A 140 7.14 -14.22 -24.47
CA GLY A 140 8.16 -15.13 -23.91
C GLY A 140 7.94 -15.55 -22.45
N SER A 141 6.86 -15.08 -21.80
CA SER A 141 6.53 -15.54 -20.44
C SER A 141 6.09 -16.99 -20.47
N LEU A 142 6.43 -17.74 -19.42
CA LEU A 142 6.07 -19.15 -19.28
C LEU A 142 4.56 -19.38 -19.46
N THR A 143 3.74 -18.46 -18.94
CA THR A 143 2.28 -18.54 -19.04
C THR A 143 1.78 -18.35 -20.48
N SER A 144 2.48 -17.59 -21.32
CA SER A 144 2.12 -17.43 -22.75
C SER A 144 2.50 -18.64 -23.57
N LEU A 145 3.63 -19.26 -23.27
CA LEU A 145 4.06 -20.49 -23.93
C LEU A 145 3.04 -21.61 -23.65
N VAL A 146 2.64 -21.77 -22.37
CA VAL A 146 1.59 -22.72 -21.98
C VAL A 146 0.23 -22.36 -22.59
N ALA A 147 -0.14 -21.07 -22.66
CA ALA A 147 -1.39 -20.65 -23.31
C ALA A 147 -1.46 -21.14 -24.77
N ASN A 148 -0.38 -20.96 -25.52
CA ASN A 148 -0.29 -21.37 -26.92
C ASN A 148 -0.36 -22.90 -27.07
N ASP A 149 0.35 -23.64 -26.22
CA ASP A 149 0.32 -25.11 -26.23
C ASP A 149 -1.09 -25.66 -25.93
N LEU A 150 -1.86 -24.94 -25.11
CA LEU A 150 -3.25 -25.26 -24.76
C LEU A 150 -4.28 -24.70 -25.76
N GLY A 151 -3.86 -24.01 -26.81
CA GLY A 151 -4.75 -23.43 -27.81
C GLY A 151 -5.62 -22.27 -27.29
N VAL A 152 -5.21 -21.58 -26.23
CA VAL A 152 -5.94 -20.42 -25.69
C VAL A 152 -5.80 -19.24 -26.66
N GLU A 153 -6.93 -18.74 -27.18
CA GLU A 153 -6.94 -17.60 -28.08
C GLU A 153 -6.55 -16.29 -27.35
N VAL A 154 -5.44 -15.70 -27.77
CA VAL A 154 -5.01 -14.37 -27.33
C VAL A 154 -5.28 -13.38 -28.46
N PRO A 155 -6.00 -12.26 -28.21
CA PRO A 155 -6.27 -11.25 -29.22
C PRO A 155 -4.97 -10.73 -29.85
N SER A 156 -4.71 -11.12 -31.10
CA SER A 156 -3.47 -10.75 -31.81
C SER A 156 -3.42 -9.28 -32.22
N ASN A 157 -4.57 -8.60 -32.20
CA ASN A 157 -4.72 -7.19 -32.54
C ASN A 157 -4.47 -6.23 -31.36
N ILE A 158 -4.22 -6.75 -30.16
CA ILE A 158 -3.87 -5.95 -28.99
C ILE A 158 -2.44 -6.28 -28.63
N GLU A 159 -1.55 -5.32 -28.88
CA GLU A 159 -0.14 -5.48 -28.51
C GLU A 159 -0.01 -5.47 -26.98
N THR A 160 0.64 -6.50 -26.44
CA THR A 160 0.99 -6.60 -25.02
C THR A 160 2.48 -6.36 -24.83
N CYS A 161 2.89 -5.88 -23.66
CA CYS A 161 4.28 -5.57 -23.34
C CYS A 161 4.94 -4.58 -24.30
N SER A 162 4.20 -3.62 -24.84
CA SER A 162 4.74 -2.72 -25.87
C SER A 162 5.23 -1.38 -25.33
N GLU A 163 6.29 -0.88 -25.94
CA GLU A 163 6.82 0.47 -25.71
C GLU A 163 5.85 1.55 -26.19
N GLU A 164 5.04 1.27 -27.21
CA GLU A 164 4.00 2.19 -27.68
C GLU A 164 2.96 2.41 -26.58
N ASN A 165 2.49 1.33 -25.96
CA ASN A 165 1.54 1.40 -24.85
C ASN A 165 2.17 2.06 -23.61
N TRP A 166 3.48 1.87 -23.38
CA TRP A 166 4.21 2.55 -22.32
C TRP A 166 4.15 4.07 -22.51
N ASN A 167 4.49 4.56 -23.70
CA ASN A 167 4.44 5.99 -24.00
C ASN A 167 3.02 6.57 -23.88
N LYS A 168 2.00 5.83 -24.36
CA LYS A 168 0.58 6.19 -24.19
C LYS A 168 0.20 6.30 -22.70
N ALA A 169 0.62 5.33 -21.89
CA ALA A 169 0.40 5.33 -20.46
C ALA A 169 1.03 6.56 -19.79
N GLN A 170 2.32 6.83 -20.03
CA GLN A 170 3.01 7.97 -19.43
C GLN A 170 2.36 9.31 -19.81
N GLN A 171 1.95 9.48 -21.07
CA GLN A 171 1.24 10.68 -21.51
C GLN A 171 -0.12 10.84 -20.82
N GLY A 172 -0.89 9.76 -20.69
CA GLY A 172 -2.19 9.82 -20.04
C GLY A 172 -2.09 9.99 -18.52
N ILE A 173 -1.10 9.39 -17.86
CA ILE A 173 -0.82 9.61 -16.43
C ILE A 173 -0.42 11.06 -16.19
N LYS A 174 0.42 11.66 -17.05
CA LYS A 174 0.73 13.09 -16.99
C LYS A 174 -0.52 13.95 -17.08
N LYS A 175 -1.44 13.65 -17.99
CA LYS A 175 -2.73 14.35 -18.09
C LYS A 175 -3.59 14.21 -16.83
N LEU A 176 -3.58 13.04 -16.17
CA LEU A 176 -4.27 12.87 -14.89
C LEU A 176 -3.63 13.73 -13.79
N ALA A 177 -2.30 13.70 -13.70
CA ALA A 177 -1.55 14.48 -12.73
C ALA A 177 -1.78 15.99 -12.91
N ASP A 178 -1.75 16.49 -14.15
CA ASP A 178 -2.02 17.88 -14.52
C ASP A 178 -3.46 18.31 -14.15
N LYS A 179 -4.41 17.36 -14.08
CA LYS A 179 -5.80 17.59 -13.65
C LYS A 179 -6.00 17.51 -12.12
N GLY A 180 -4.95 17.23 -11.35
CA GLY A 180 -5.02 17.18 -9.89
C GLY A 180 -5.13 15.78 -9.29
N ASP A 181 -5.01 14.71 -10.08
CA ASP A 181 -4.99 13.34 -9.52
C ASP A 181 -3.71 13.11 -8.69
N LEU A 182 -3.86 13.04 -7.36
CA LEU A 182 -2.75 12.93 -6.42
C LEU A 182 -2.00 11.59 -6.54
N SER A 183 -2.72 10.49 -6.84
CA SER A 183 -2.09 9.19 -7.05
C SER A 183 -1.24 9.17 -8.32
N ALA A 184 -1.70 9.81 -9.41
CA ALA A 184 -0.95 9.99 -10.64
C ALA A 184 0.27 10.91 -10.45
N GLN A 185 0.11 12.03 -9.72
CA GLN A 185 1.23 12.91 -9.35
C GLN A 185 2.30 12.12 -8.59
N TYR A 186 1.89 11.30 -7.62
CA TYR A 186 2.83 10.48 -6.88
C TYR A 186 3.49 9.38 -7.71
N TYR A 187 2.75 8.72 -8.60
CA TYR A 187 3.33 7.76 -9.54
C TYR A 187 4.47 8.41 -10.34
N LEU A 188 4.24 9.60 -10.89
CA LEU A 188 5.27 10.33 -11.65
C LEU A 188 6.44 10.75 -10.77
N LEU A 189 6.17 11.21 -9.55
CA LEU A 189 7.22 11.54 -8.57
C LEU A 189 8.12 10.33 -8.28
N LYS A 190 7.53 9.14 -8.12
CA LYS A 190 8.26 7.88 -7.93
C LYS A 190 9.05 7.47 -9.18
N ARG A 191 8.49 7.66 -10.38
CA ARG A 191 9.18 7.40 -11.65
C ARG A 191 10.44 8.24 -11.81
N VAL A 192 10.38 9.54 -11.51
CA VAL A 192 11.56 10.42 -11.60
C VAL A 192 12.75 9.86 -10.81
N ARG A 193 12.52 9.31 -9.61
CA ARG A 193 13.56 8.70 -8.77
C ARG A 193 14.04 7.34 -9.27
N ILE A 194 13.16 6.54 -9.89
CA ILE A 194 13.55 5.26 -10.50
C ILE A 194 14.42 5.49 -11.73
N ASP A 195 14.02 6.45 -12.56
CA ASP A 195 14.68 6.76 -13.84
C ASP A 195 15.98 7.55 -13.62
N ASN A 196 16.09 8.27 -12.50
CA ASN A 196 17.28 9.04 -12.11
C ASN A 196 17.69 8.67 -10.68
N PRO A 197 18.43 7.56 -10.50
CA PRO A 197 18.77 7.04 -9.17
C PRO A 197 19.81 7.87 -8.43
N GLU A 198 20.50 8.80 -9.12
CA GLU A 198 21.42 9.74 -8.49
C GLU A 198 20.65 10.78 -7.67
N GLU A 199 20.61 10.59 -6.35
CA GLU A 199 19.94 11.51 -5.44
C GLU A 199 20.91 12.60 -4.95
N THR A 200 20.65 13.85 -5.35
CA THR A 200 21.31 15.03 -4.79
C THR A 200 20.49 15.61 -3.63
N ARG A 201 21.10 16.42 -2.76
CA ARG A 201 20.36 17.12 -1.69
C ARG A 201 19.19 17.94 -2.23
N GLU A 202 19.40 18.66 -3.33
CA GLU A 202 18.34 19.47 -3.97
C GLU A 202 17.18 18.60 -4.47
N SER A 203 17.48 17.48 -5.13
CA SER A 203 16.45 16.55 -5.61
C SER A 203 15.67 15.91 -4.46
N ARG A 204 16.34 15.62 -3.34
CA ARG A 204 15.71 15.11 -2.12
C ARG A 204 14.82 16.15 -1.46
N ASP A 205 15.28 17.39 -1.30
CA ASP A 205 14.47 18.49 -0.76
C ASP A 205 13.16 18.67 -1.54
N LYS A 206 13.25 18.64 -2.88
CA LYS A 206 12.07 18.72 -3.75
C LYS A 206 11.14 17.53 -3.53
N TYR A 207 11.68 16.33 -3.42
CA TYR A 207 10.90 15.12 -3.15
C TYR A 207 10.17 15.20 -1.80
N ILE A 208 10.84 15.63 -0.73
CA ILE A 208 10.23 15.77 0.60
C ILE A 208 9.14 16.85 0.60
N LYS A 209 9.36 17.98 -0.08
CA LYS A 209 8.32 19.02 -0.24
C LYS A 209 7.09 18.51 -0.97
N GLU A 210 7.26 17.68 -2.00
CA GLU A 210 6.14 17.04 -2.69
C GLU A 210 5.42 16.02 -1.80
N ILE A 211 6.12 15.27 -0.94
CA ILE A 211 5.47 14.41 0.06
C ILE A 211 4.58 15.26 0.99
N VAL A 212 5.08 16.39 1.48
CA VAL A 212 4.30 17.32 2.32
C VAL A 212 3.08 17.83 1.57
N ARG A 213 3.24 18.34 0.35
CA ARG A 213 2.14 18.86 -0.49
C ARG A 213 1.05 17.80 -0.75
N LEU A 214 1.45 16.56 -1.02
CA LEU A 214 0.51 15.46 -1.22
C LEU A 214 -0.26 15.12 0.08
N ALA A 215 0.42 15.19 1.23
CA ALA A 215 -0.18 14.95 2.54
C ALA A 215 -1.12 16.09 3.00
N GLU A 216 -0.88 17.33 2.57
CA GLU A 216 -1.83 18.44 2.71
C GLU A 216 -3.14 18.19 1.95
N GLY A 217 -3.07 17.44 0.84
CA GLY A 217 -4.23 16.92 0.11
C GLY A 217 -4.80 15.61 0.68
N TYR A 218 -4.42 15.23 1.90
CA TYR A 218 -4.82 13.99 2.59
C TYR A 218 -4.44 12.69 1.87
N TYR A 219 -3.50 12.75 0.91
CA TYR A 219 -2.95 11.58 0.25
C TYR A 219 -1.66 11.13 0.93
N TYR A 220 -1.79 10.18 1.86
CA TYR A 220 -0.71 9.79 2.80
C TYR A 220 0.21 8.67 2.33
N LYS A 221 -0.05 8.03 1.20
CA LYS A 221 0.81 6.97 0.65
C LYS A 221 2.28 7.39 0.46
N PRO A 222 2.61 8.59 -0.07
CA PRO A 222 4.00 9.05 -0.18
C PRO A 222 4.69 9.20 1.19
N MET A 223 3.94 9.65 2.19
CA MET A 223 4.42 9.82 3.56
C MET A 223 4.67 8.45 4.23
N MET A 224 3.79 7.47 3.98
CA MET A 224 4.00 6.09 4.42
C MET A 224 5.26 5.48 3.80
N ASP A 225 5.44 5.58 2.47
CA ASP A 225 6.63 5.09 1.78
C ASP A 225 7.92 5.77 2.29
N TYR A 226 7.85 7.06 2.63
CA TYR A 226 8.96 7.78 3.28
C TYR A 226 9.25 7.23 4.69
N VAL A 227 8.23 7.08 5.54
CA VAL A 227 8.38 6.55 6.90
C VAL A 227 8.96 5.13 6.87
N ASP A 228 8.47 4.27 5.98
CA ASP A 228 9.03 2.93 5.79
C ASP A 228 10.51 2.96 5.41
N SER A 229 10.99 4.01 4.71
CA SER A 229 12.39 4.15 4.33
C SER A 229 13.32 4.56 5.48
N ILE A 230 12.80 5.18 6.54
CA ILE A 230 13.57 5.64 7.71
C ILE A 230 13.44 4.72 8.93
N PHE A 231 12.62 3.67 8.82
CA PHE A 231 12.44 2.64 9.84
C PHE A 231 13.14 1.33 9.44
N GLU A 232 13.50 0.55 10.46
CA GLU A 232 14.01 -0.81 10.33
C GLU A 232 13.09 -1.79 11.03
N ARG A 233 12.85 -2.94 10.39
CA ARG A 233 12.08 -4.06 10.96
C ARG A 233 13.05 -5.17 11.36
N LYS A 234 13.36 -5.28 12.64
CA LYS A 234 14.25 -6.31 13.19
C LYS A 234 13.44 -7.44 13.80
N ARG A 235 13.61 -8.66 13.28
CA ARG A 235 12.95 -9.84 13.84
C ARG A 235 13.70 -10.31 15.09
N LYS A 236 13.02 -10.34 16.24
CA LYS A 236 13.53 -10.90 17.50
C LYS A 236 12.62 -12.06 17.93
N GLY A 237 12.97 -13.26 17.49
CA GLY A 237 12.14 -14.47 17.71
C GLY A 237 10.82 -14.41 16.93
N LYS A 238 9.69 -14.46 17.66
CA LYS A 238 8.33 -14.33 17.09
C LYS A 238 7.87 -12.88 16.95
N ASN A 239 8.63 -11.91 17.47
CA ASN A 239 8.25 -10.50 17.47
C ASN A 239 9.02 -9.75 16.38
N ILE A 240 8.38 -8.75 15.80
CA ILE A 240 9.00 -7.76 14.92
C ILE A 240 9.15 -6.50 15.76
N GLN A 241 10.38 -5.99 15.86
CA GLN A 241 10.66 -4.71 16.45
C GLN A 241 10.81 -3.68 15.32
N ILE A 242 10.01 -2.62 15.40
CA ILE A 242 10.04 -1.47 14.50
C ILE A 242 10.79 -0.36 15.24
N THR A 243 11.89 0.11 14.68
CA THR A 243 12.68 1.22 15.24
C THR A 243 13.12 2.16 14.13
N GLY A 244 13.16 3.46 14.41
CA GLY A 244 13.78 4.41 13.49
C GLY A 244 15.28 4.17 13.37
N LYS A 245 15.87 4.58 12.24
CA LYS A 245 17.33 4.53 12.04
C LYS A 245 18.10 5.38 13.06
N THR A 246 17.48 6.45 13.56
CA THR A 246 17.92 7.26 14.70
C THR A 246 16.72 7.62 15.57
N PRO A 247 16.92 8.03 16.85
CA PRO A 247 15.83 8.50 17.71
C PRO A 247 15.03 9.68 17.12
N GLU A 248 15.70 10.58 16.41
CA GLU A 248 15.09 11.76 15.79
C GLU A 248 14.20 11.36 14.61
N LEU A 249 14.68 10.42 13.77
CA LEU A 249 13.90 9.87 12.65
C LEU A 249 12.74 9.00 13.14
N GLU A 250 12.92 8.28 14.25
CA GLU A 250 11.84 7.54 14.89
C GLU A 250 10.72 8.49 15.33
N ARG A 251 11.08 9.57 16.03
CA ARG A 251 10.13 10.59 16.46
C ARG A 251 9.41 11.23 15.27
N LEU A 252 10.16 11.63 14.24
CA LEU A 252 9.60 12.19 13.01
C LEU A 252 8.55 11.25 12.40
N GLY A 253 8.89 9.99 12.16
CA GLY A 253 7.95 9.07 11.51
C GLY A 253 6.74 8.72 12.38
N VAL A 254 6.88 8.66 13.70
CA VAL A 254 5.74 8.49 14.62
C VAL A 254 4.81 9.71 14.57
N ASP A 255 5.35 10.93 14.55
CA ASP A 255 4.55 12.16 14.46
C ASP A 255 3.83 12.25 13.09
N LEU A 256 4.51 11.90 12.00
CA LEU A 256 3.92 11.84 10.65
C LEU A 256 2.78 10.81 10.57
N MET A 257 2.99 9.60 11.10
CA MET A 257 1.95 8.56 11.13
C MET A 257 0.80 8.93 12.07
N THR A 258 1.07 9.67 13.15
CA THR A 258 0.02 10.21 14.03
C THR A 258 -0.89 11.17 13.28
N ILE A 259 -0.33 12.07 12.45
CA ILE A 259 -1.12 12.98 11.61
C ILE A 259 -1.98 12.19 10.61
N ALA A 260 -1.39 11.24 9.89
CA ALA A 260 -2.12 10.42 8.91
C ALA A 260 -3.24 9.59 9.59
N ALA A 261 -2.97 9.01 10.77
CA ALA A 261 -3.96 8.29 11.55
C ALA A 261 -5.09 9.23 12.03
N ASN A 262 -4.79 10.45 12.46
CA ASN A 262 -5.81 11.45 12.83
C ASN A 262 -6.72 11.88 11.65
N HIS A 263 -6.27 11.66 10.42
CA HIS A 263 -7.05 11.81 9.20
C HIS A 263 -7.56 10.47 8.65
N ASN A 264 -7.75 9.48 9.52
CA ASN A 264 -8.41 8.21 9.21
C ASN A 264 -7.69 7.35 8.15
N TYR A 265 -6.37 7.52 7.98
CA TYR A 265 -5.57 6.68 7.08
C TYR A 265 -5.20 5.35 7.74
N ILE A 266 -5.90 4.27 7.38
CA ILE A 266 -5.76 2.90 7.91
C ILE A 266 -4.28 2.42 7.94
N PRO A 267 -3.46 2.58 6.88
CA PRO A 267 -2.08 2.11 6.93
C PRO A 267 -1.25 2.76 8.06
N ALA A 268 -1.49 4.03 8.37
CA ALA A 268 -0.83 4.70 9.50
C ALA A 268 -1.34 4.21 10.85
N ILE A 269 -2.65 3.95 10.99
CA ILE A 269 -3.22 3.33 12.20
C ILE A 269 -2.57 1.96 12.44
N ASN A 270 -2.51 1.13 11.40
CA ASN A 270 -1.92 -0.20 11.46
C ASN A 270 -0.41 -0.13 11.79
N PHE A 271 0.31 0.82 11.21
CA PHE A 271 1.72 1.08 11.53
C PHE A 271 1.90 1.43 13.02
N LEU A 272 1.09 2.34 13.57
CA LEU A 272 1.20 2.77 14.96
C LEU A 272 0.87 1.63 15.94
N ILE A 273 -0.11 0.78 15.62
CA ILE A 273 -0.41 -0.44 16.40
C ILE A 273 0.81 -1.37 16.42
N GLU A 274 1.42 -1.62 15.26
CA GLU A 274 2.60 -2.50 15.14
C GLU A 274 3.82 -1.91 15.86
N TYR A 275 4.06 -0.61 15.68
CA TYR A 275 5.14 0.12 16.35
C TYR A 275 5.00 0.06 17.88
N LYS A 276 3.79 0.27 18.40
CA LYS A 276 3.49 0.21 19.84
C LYS A 276 3.26 -1.22 20.36
N HIS A 277 3.50 -2.28 19.58
CA HIS A 277 3.16 -3.67 19.94
C HIS A 277 3.51 -4.06 21.39
N GLN A 278 4.63 -3.57 21.94
CA GLN A 278 5.10 -3.92 23.29
C GLN A 278 4.51 -3.06 24.41
N SER A 279 3.99 -1.86 24.10
CA SER A 279 3.57 -0.85 25.07
C SER A 279 2.10 -0.42 24.92
N ILE A 280 1.44 -0.82 23.83
CA ILE A 280 0.05 -0.46 23.54
C ILE A 280 -0.90 -1.08 24.58
N HIS A 281 -1.82 -0.26 25.09
CA HIS A 281 -2.84 -0.71 26.03
C HIS A 281 -4.02 -1.32 25.29
N ILE A 282 -4.74 -2.24 25.93
CA ILE A 282 -5.93 -2.90 25.35
C ILE A 282 -7.04 -1.93 24.93
N ASP A 283 -7.09 -0.78 25.61
CA ASP A 283 -8.05 0.31 25.37
C ASP A 283 -7.47 1.45 24.52
N ASP A 284 -6.32 1.25 23.85
CA ASP A 284 -5.77 2.27 22.95
C ASP A 284 -6.77 2.56 21.81
N PRO A 285 -7.11 3.85 21.56
CA PRO A 285 -8.14 4.22 20.59
C PRO A 285 -7.82 3.82 19.15
N LEU A 286 -6.56 3.52 18.82
CA LEU A 286 -6.17 3.07 17.48
C LEU A 286 -6.91 1.80 17.05
N PHE A 287 -7.19 0.88 17.99
CA PHE A 287 -7.92 -0.34 17.66
C PHE A 287 -9.36 -0.06 17.25
N GLU A 288 -10.05 0.77 18.03
CA GLU A 288 -11.44 1.15 17.75
C GLU A 288 -11.52 1.96 16.46
N GLN A 289 -10.62 2.94 16.30
CA GLN A 289 -10.56 3.75 15.09
C GLN A 289 -10.33 2.88 13.84
N GLY A 290 -9.35 1.97 13.87
CA GLY A 290 -9.10 1.06 12.76
C GLY A 290 -10.28 0.14 12.47
N MET A 291 -10.91 -0.40 13.51
CA MET A 291 -12.10 -1.25 13.38
C MET A 291 -13.28 -0.51 12.73
N MET A 292 -13.56 0.72 13.16
CA MET A 292 -14.63 1.56 12.61
C MET A 292 -14.37 2.02 11.19
N LEU A 293 -13.10 2.08 10.77
CA LEU A 293 -12.69 2.29 9.38
C LEU A 293 -12.65 0.99 8.56
N GLY A 294 -12.99 -0.14 9.15
CA GLY A 294 -13.08 -1.43 8.48
C GLY A 294 -11.74 -2.13 8.23
N SER A 295 -10.73 -1.89 9.08
CA SER A 295 -9.41 -2.55 9.03
C SER A 295 -9.42 -3.93 9.70
N PRO A 296 -9.36 -5.06 8.95
CA PRO A 296 -9.18 -6.38 9.55
C PRO A 296 -7.86 -6.51 10.33
N ARG A 297 -6.82 -5.76 9.92
CA ARG A 297 -5.50 -5.80 10.55
C ARG A 297 -5.50 -5.15 11.93
N ALA A 298 -6.25 -4.06 12.14
CA ALA A 298 -6.42 -3.45 13.46
C ALA A 298 -7.11 -4.42 14.44
N VAL A 299 -8.20 -5.07 14.01
CA VAL A 299 -8.92 -6.07 14.83
C VAL A 299 -8.02 -7.28 15.12
N THR A 300 -7.29 -7.77 14.11
CA THR A 300 -6.29 -8.83 14.28
C THR A 300 -5.22 -8.42 15.29
N GLY A 301 -4.71 -7.19 15.21
CA GLY A 301 -3.74 -6.64 16.15
C GLY A 301 -4.24 -6.75 17.58
N LYS A 302 -5.47 -6.28 17.84
CA LYS A 302 -6.09 -6.35 19.17
C LYS A 302 -6.17 -7.79 19.69
N ILE A 303 -6.73 -8.69 18.88
CA ILE A 303 -6.89 -10.10 19.27
C ILE A 303 -5.53 -10.75 19.53
N VAL A 304 -4.57 -10.62 18.60
CA VAL A 304 -3.28 -11.33 18.70
C VAL A 304 -2.43 -10.82 19.86
N LEU A 305 -2.45 -9.50 20.11
CA LEU A 305 -1.68 -8.88 21.20
C LEU A 305 -2.19 -9.30 22.57
N PHE A 306 -3.52 -9.32 22.76
CA PHE A 306 -4.12 -9.51 24.08
C PHE A 306 -4.67 -10.92 24.34
N THR A 307 -4.48 -11.85 23.40
CA THR A 307 -4.68 -13.31 23.63
C THR A 307 -3.37 -14.05 23.89
N ARG A 308 -2.21 -13.46 23.60
CA ARG A 308 -0.89 -14.05 23.88
C ARG A 308 -0.37 -13.55 25.25
N ASN A 309 0.31 -14.44 25.99
CA ASN A 309 0.81 -14.25 27.37
C ASN A 309 1.33 -12.83 27.69
N GLY A 310 0.63 -12.13 28.59
CA GLY A 310 0.89 -10.77 29.09
C GLY A 310 -0.10 -10.40 30.22
N ALA A 311 0.14 -9.35 31.02
CA ALA A 311 -0.59 -9.11 32.28
C ALA A 311 -2.08 -8.70 32.16
N LYS A 312 -2.57 -8.38 30.95
CA LYS A 312 -3.99 -8.10 30.66
C LYS A 312 -4.43 -8.88 29.42
N HIS A 313 -5.53 -9.60 29.56
CA HIS A 313 -6.05 -10.49 28.52
C HIS A 313 -7.49 -10.14 28.16
N LEU A 314 -7.84 -10.31 26.89
CA LEU A 314 -9.23 -10.32 26.46
C LEU A 314 -9.94 -11.50 27.14
N SER A 315 -11.13 -11.25 27.68
CA SER A 315 -12.05 -12.29 28.14
C SER A 315 -12.55 -13.14 26.96
N ASN A 316 -13.07 -14.35 27.22
CA ASN A 316 -13.67 -15.17 26.16
C ASN A 316 -14.83 -14.45 25.44
N ARG A 317 -15.59 -13.63 26.17
CA ARG A 317 -16.63 -12.77 25.61
C ARG A 317 -16.05 -11.79 24.58
N GLU A 318 -14.96 -11.10 24.94
CA GLU A 318 -14.30 -10.14 24.05
C GLU A 318 -13.61 -10.83 22.87
N ILE A 319 -12.96 -11.97 23.08
CA ILE A 319 -12.37 -12.76 21.99
C ILE A 319 -13.46 -13.15 20.99
N TYR A 320 -14.62 -13.61 21.47
CA TYR A 320 -15.76 -13.93 20.62
C TYR A 320 -16.27 -12.69 19.88
N TYR A 321 -16.51 -11.58 20.60
CA TYR A 321 -16.96 -10.31 20.02
C TYR A 321 -16.04 -9.81 18.90
N TYR A 322 -14.74 -9.62 19.17
CA TYR A 322 -13.79 -9.14 18.16
C TYR A 322 -13.57 -10.17 17.04
N GLY A 323 -13.68 -11.47 17.35
CA GLY A 323 -13.67 -12.53 16.34
C GLY A 323 -14.83 -12.42 15.35
N ARG A 324 -16.05 -12.14 15.84
CA ARG A 324 -17.23 -11.91 14.99
C ARG A 324 -17.17 -10.59 14.23
N VAL A 325 -16.63 -9.52 14.83
CA VAL A 325 -16.36 -8.28 14.10
C VAL A 325 -15.36 -8.51 12.97
N TYR A 326 -14.26 -9.22 13.24
CA TYR A 326 -13.28 -9.57 12.20
C TYR A 326 -13.90 -10.39 11.07
N GLU A 327 -14.71 -11.41 11.40
CA GLU A 327 -15.45 -12.21 10.42
C GLU A 327 -16.40 -11.34 9.59
N SER A 328 -17.13 -10.42 10.21
CA SER A 328 -18.02 -9.52 9.47
C SER A 328 -17.27 -8.57 8.53
N ILE A 329 -16.10 -8.08 8.93
CA ILE A 329 -15.29 -7.17 8.10
C ILE A 329 -14.58 -7.92 6.98
N SER A 330 -14.01 -9.10 7.26
CA SER A 330 -13.09 -9.79 6.34
C SER A 330 -13.68 -11.01 5.62
N GLY A 331 -14.79 -11.55 6.11
CA GLY A 331 -15.35 -12.83 5.68
C GLY A 331 -14.56 -14.05 6.18
N ASP A 332 -13.52 -13.85 7.00
CA ASP A 332 -12.66 -14.91 7.54
C ASP A 332 -12.95 -15.13 9.04
N ASN A 333 -13.20 -16.36 9.45
CA ASN A 333 -13.51 -16.74 10.83
C ASN A 333 -12.31 -17.33 11.61
N ARG A 334 -11.08 -17.19 11.10
CA ARG A 334 -9.87 -17.80 11.69
C ARG A 334 -9.67 -17.49 13.17
N HIS A 335 -10.06 -16.31 13.65
CA HIS A 335 -9.88 -15.95 15.05
C HIS A 335 -10.88 -16.65 15.96
N LEU A 336 -12.10 -16.92 15.49
CA LEU A 336 -13.05 -17.77 16.20
C LEU A 336 -12.51 -19.20 16.27
N ILE A 337 -11.94 -19.71 15.18
CA ILE A 337 -11.37 -21.07 15.14
C ILE A 337 -10.12 -21.20 16.04
N THR A 338 -9.23 -20.21 16.04
CA THR A 338 -7.89 -20.35 16.63
C THR A 338 -7.71 -19.68 17.99
N LYS A 339 -8.62 -18.79 18.40
CA LYS A 339 -8.50 -18.00 19.64
C LYS A 339 -9.65 -18.20 20.60
N TYR A 340 -10.87 -18.35 20.10
CA TYR A 340 -12.03 -18.57 20.96
C TYR A 340 -12.04 -20.01 21.49
N LYS A 341 -12.37 -20.16 22.77
CA LYS A 341 -12.53 -21.45 23.41
C LYS A 341 -13.97 -21.91 23.29
N GLU A 342 -14.24 -22.92 22.47
CA GLU A 342 -15.59 -23.45 22.29
C GLU A 342 -16.21 -23.91 23.61
N GLY A 343 -17.52 -23.67 23.78
CA GLY A 343 -18.24 -23.95 25.02
C GLY A 343 -17.93 -23.00 26.19
N SER A 344 -17.10 -21.97 26.00
CA SER A 344 -16.81 -20.98 27.05
C SER A 344 -17.92 -19.94 27.25
N LEU A 345 -18.88 -19.86 26.32
CA LEU A 345 -20.08 -19.05 26.41
C LEU A 345 -21.29 -19.94 26.09
N SER A 346 -22.41 -19.67 26.75
CA SER A 346 -23.69 -20.25 26.41
C SER A 346 -24.19 -19.73 25.06
N GLU A 347 -25.17 -20.44 24.49
CA GLU A 347 -25.81 -20.01 23.25
C GLU A 347 -26.51 -18.65 23.40
N GLU A 348 -27.18 -18.41 24.51
CA GLU A 348 -27.83 -17.12 24.81
C GLU A 348 -26.84 -15.96 24.88
N GLU A 349 -25.65 -16.19 25.45
CA GLU A 349 -24.58 -15.17 25.49
C GLU A 349 -24.06 -14.86 24.10
N ARG A 350 -23.83 -15.88 23.26
CA ARG A 350 -23.38 -15.69 21.88
C ARG A 350 -24.40 -14.90 21.06
N GLN A 351 -25.68 -15.22 21.17
CA GLN A 351 -26.75 -14.49 20.47
C GLN A 351 -26.81 -13.01 20.88
N LYS A 352 -26.60 -12.70 22.17
CA LYS A 352 -26.52 -11.31 22.64
C LYS A 352 -25.32 -10.58 22.04
N ILE A 353 -24.17 -11.25 21.98
CA ILE A 353 -22.95 -10.67 21.39
C ILE A 353 -23.12 -10.48 19.89
N ASP A 354 -23.71 -11.43 19.18
CA ASP A 354 -23.98 -11.33 17.74
C ASP A 354 -24.90 -10.16 17.40
N ALA A 355 -25.91 -9.91 18.24
CA ALA A 355 -26.78 -8.74 18.10
C ALA A 355 -26.03 -7.41 18.37
N GLU A 356 -25.03 -7.41 19.25
CA GLU A 356 -24.14 -6.25 19.46
C GLU A 356 -23.22 -6.03 18.26
N VAL A 357 -22.60 -7.11 17.76
CA VAL A 357 -21.72 -7.08 16.58
C VAL A 357 -22.47 -6.54 15.38
N ALA A 358 -23.69 -7.00 15.12
CA ALA A 358 -24.51 -6.50 14.01
C ALA A 358 -24.71 -4.98 14.06
N LYS A 359 -24.99 -4.41 15.25
CA LYS A 359 -25.17 -2.96 15.42
C LYS A 359 -23.88 -2.18 15.19
N VAL A 360 -22.74 -2.73 15.58
CA VAL A 360 -21.44 -2.09 15.39
C VAL A 360 -20.99 -2.18 13.95
N THR A 361 -21.20 -3.32 13.29
CA THR A 361 -20.79 -3.51 11.89
C THR A 361 -21.60 -2.66 10.92
N GLU A 362 -22.86 -2.35 11.25
CA GLU A 362 -23.68 -1.36 10.53
C GLU A 362 -23.11 0.07 10.59
N GLN A 363 -22.32 0.39 11.61
CA GLN A 363 -21.74 1.73 11.81
C GLN A 363 -20.33 1.87 11.22
N ILE A 364 -19.74 0.77 10.73
CA ILE A 364 -18.41 0.80 10.12
C ILE A 364 -18.48 1.61 8.82
N THR A 365 -17.56 2.53 8.65
CA THR A 365 -17.40 3.38 7.47
C THR A 365 -16.07 3.04 6.78
N PRO A 366 -16.04 2.05 5.87
CA PRO A 366 -14.79 1.57 5.30
C PRO A 366 -14.02 2.65 4.54
N MET A 367 -12.80 2.97 4.97
CA MET A 367 -11.88 3.84 4.23
C MET A 367 -11.10 3.02 3.22
N VAL A 368 -11.07 3.45 1.96
CA VAL A 368 -10.39 2.75 0.85
C VAL A 368 -9.10 3.47 0.52
N TYR A 369 -7.94 2.89 0.87
CA TYR A 369 -6.63 3.46 0.56
C TYR A 369 -5.96 2.81 -0.67
N ILE A 370 -6.51 1.71 -1.16
CA ILE A 370 -6.05 1.13 -2.41
C ILE A 370 -6.49 2.02 -3.57
N ASP A 371 -5.53 2.46 -4.37
CA ASP A 371 -5.78 3.22 -5.58
C ASP A 371 -5.35 2.41 -6.80
N ARG A 372 -5.60 2.98 -7.97
CA ARG A 372 -5.33 2.32 -9.24
C ARG A 372 -3.83 2.08 -9.49
N PHE A 373 -2.94 2.72 -8.75
CA PHE A 373 -1.47 2.52 -8.80
C PHE A 373 -0.96 1.59 -7.70
N THR A 374 -1.81 1.12 -6.78
CA THR A 374 -1.43 0.12 -5.80
C THR A 374 -1.09 -1.21 -6.50
N ASP A 375 0.07 -1.75 -6.14
CA ASP A 375 0.52 -3.08 -6.56
C ASP A 375 -0.47 -4.15 -6.10
N ARG A 376 -0.74 -5.13 -6.95
CA ARG A 376 -1.76 -6.15 -6.69
C ARG A 376 -1.51 -6.96 -5.42
N THR A 377 -0.25 -7.13 -5.03
CA THR A 377 0.12 -7.84 -3.80
C THR A 377 -0.28 -7.08 -2.52
N ASN A 378 -0.55 -5.77 -2.64
CA ASN A 378 -0.90 -4.87 -1.55
C ASN A 378 -2.38 -4.43 -1.57
N TRP A 379 -3.23 -5.10 -2.36
CA TRP A 379 -4.66 -4.77 -2.42
C TRP A 379 -5.46 -5.19 -1.21
N VAL A 380 -4.95 -6.08 -0.36
CA VAL A 380 -5.67 -6.59 0.81
C VAL A 380 -4.98 -6.11 2.09
N ASP A 381 -5.75 -5.58 3.03
CA ASP A 381 -5.29 -5.28 4.39
C ASP A 381 -5.15 -6.59 5.17
N ARG A 382 -3.92 -7.11 5.25
CA ARG A 382 -3.60 -8.44 5.80
C ARG A 382 -2.85 -8.39 7.12
#